data_AF-A0A158M4N2-F1
#
_entry.id   AF-A0A158M4N2-F1
#
_cell.length_a   1.000
_cell.length_b   1.000
_cell.length_c   1.000
_cell.angle_alpha   90.00
_cell.angle_beta   90.00
_cell.angle_gamma   90.00
#
_symmetry.space_group_name_H-M   'P 1'
#
loop_
_entity.id
_entity.type
_entity.pdbx_description
1 polymer ?
#
loop_
_entity_poly.entity_id
_entity_poly.type
_entity_poly.pdbx_seq_one_letter_code
_entity_poly.pdbx_strand_id
1 'polypeptide(L)'
;MIACLPWILIFPAYVLLWWPPAYRPALALLLAGLACAAWRDWLEPSALLAFALLLASAKLQRGRCPAFGHTLFVLTALALALHRLPGFHNPLIIDQAIKPDSVPLRMYLNLDKPLIAWWVLRVMAPPLIRGG
;
A
#
# COMPACT_ATOMS: atom_id res chain seq x y z
N MET A 1 -7.93 -19.24 -3.88
CA MET A 1 -7.81 -18.14 -4.87
C MET A 1 -8.43 -16.82 -4.40
N ILE A 2 -9.65 -16.81 -3.85
CA ILE A 2 -10.36 -15.57 -3.47
C ILE A 2 -9.59 -14.72 -2.44
N ALA A 3 -8.85 -15.35 -1.52
CA ALA A 3 -8.09 -14.64 -0.50
C ALA A 3 -7.00 -13.72 -1.09
N CYS A 4 -6.42 -14.07 -2.25
CA CYS A 4 -5.37 -13.28 -2.87
C CYS A 4 -5.92 -12.15 -3.76
N LEU A 5 -7.25 -12.05 -3.93
CA LEU A 5 -7.88 -11.14 -4.89
C LEU A 5 -7.47 -9.67 -4.70
N PRO A 6 -7.42 -9.09 -3.48
CA PRO A 6 -6.95 -7.72 -3.29
C PRO A 6 -5.56 -7.49 -3.89
N TRP A 7 -4.62 -8.39 -3.64
CA TRP A 7 -3.24 -8.30 -4.17
C TRP A 7 -3.17 -8.50 -5.68
N ILE A 8 -3.99 -9.41 -6.24
CA ILE A 8 -4.10 -9.61 -7.69
C ILE A 8 -4.60 -8.34 -8.39
N LEU A 9 -5.42 -7.53 -7.75
CA LEU A 9 -5.87 -6.23 -8.29
C LEU A 9 -4.82 -5.13 -8.07
N ILE A 10 -4.22 -5.09 -6.88
CA ILE A 10 -3.27 -4.05 -6.46
C ILE A 10 -1.93 -4.13 -7.21
N PHE A 11 -1.36 -5.32 -7.43
CA PHE A 11 -0.03 -5.42 -8.05
C PHE A 11 0.01 -5.00 -9.53
N PRO A 12 -0.96 -5.37 -10.39
CA PRO A 12 -1.04 -4.81 -11.73
C PRO A 12 -1.25 -3.30 -11.72
N ALA A 13 -2.01 -2.75 -10.76
CA ALA A 13 -2.14 -1.31 -10.60
C ALA A 13 -0.77 -0.63 -10.45
N TYR A 14 0.16 -1.25 -9.72
CA TYR A 14 1.53 -0.73 -9.54
C TYR A 14 2.33 -0.69 -10.83
N VAL A 15 2.21 -1.72 -11.66
CA VAL A 15 2.85 -1.76 -12.99
C VAL A 15 2.26 -0.67 -13.88
N LEU A 16 0.93 -0.53 -13.90
CA LEU A 16 0.25 0.44 -14.74
C LEU A 16 0.55 1.91 -14.36
N LEU A 17 0.98 2.20 -13.13
CA LEU A 17 1.41 3.55 -12.74
C LEU A 17 2.64 4.05 -13.52
N TRP A 18 3.42 3.16 -14.13
CA TRP A 18 4.56 3.53 -14.98
C TRP A 18 4.16 3.96 -16.40
N TRP A 19 2.91 3.69 -16.80
CA TRP A 19 2.35 4.12 -18.09
C TRP A 19 1.29 5.22 -17.89
N PRO A 20 1.57 6.48 -18.30
CA PRO A 20 0.64 7.60 -18.15
C PRO A 20 -0.78 7.36 -18.68
N PRO A 21 -0.99 6.79 -19.89
CA PRO A 21 -2.35 6.54 -20.37
C PRO A 21 -3.11 5.50 -19.52
N ALA A 22 -2.40 4.68 -18.75
CA ALA A 22 -2.95 3.65 -17.89
C ALA A 22 -3.19 4.14 -16.44
N TYR A 23 -3.04 5.43 -16.14
CA TYR A 23 -3.25 5.95 -14.79
C TYR A 23 -4.68 5.72 -14.25
N ARG A 24 -5.70 5.95 -15.08
CA ARG A 24 -7.11 5.72 -14.70
C ARG A 24 -7.39 4.25 -14.40
N PRO A 25 -7.04 3.28 -15.27
CA PRO A 25 -7.23 1.87 -14.95
C PRO A 25 -6.36 1.43 -13.76
N ALA A 26 -5.16 1.98 -13.57
CA ALA A 26 -4.35 1.73 -12.38
C ALA A 26 -5.09 2.15 -11.09
N LEU A 27 -5.67 3.35 -11.07
CA LEU A 27 -6.44 3.83 -9.93
C LEU A 27 -7.70 2.98 -9.69
N ALA A 28 -8.40 2.59 -10.76
CA ALA A 28 -9.58 1.73 -10.64
C ALA A 28 -9.24 0.37 -10.02
N LEU A 29 -8.16 -0.27 -10.46
CA LEU A 29 -7.68 -1.55 -9.91
C LEU A 29 -7.25 -1.42 -8.45
N LEU A 30 -6.55 -0.33 -8.10
CA LEU A 30 -6.17 -0.07 -6.71
C LEU A 30 -7.42 0.08 -5.81
N LEU A 31 -8.38 0.91 -6.22
CA LEU A 31 -9.61 1.12 -5.47
C LEU A 31 -10.44 -0.15 -5.36
N ALA A 32 -10.52 -0.94 -6.42
CA ALA A 32 -11.19 -2.25 -6.40
C ALA A 32 -10.49 -3.20 -5.41
N GLY A 33 -9.16 -3.25 -5.40
CA GLY A 33 -8.41 -4.08 -4.46
C GLY A 33 -8.60 -3.65 -3.00
N LEU A 34 -8.58 -2.34 -2.72
CA LEU A 34 -8.86 -1.80 -1.39
C LEU A 34 -10.31 -2.05 -0.96
N ALA A 35 -11.28 -1.93 -1.87
CA ALA A 35 -12.67 -2.26 -1.62
C ALA A 35 -12.87 -3.76 -1.34
N CYS A 36 -12.19 -4.64 -2.07
CA CYS A 36 -12.18 -6.07 -1.78
C CYS A 36 -11.57 -6.38 -0.41
N ALA A 37 -10.51 -5.68 0.00
CA ALA A 37 -9.93 -5.84 1.33
C ALA A 37 -10.86 -5.35 2.43
N ALA A 38 -11.52 -4.20 2.23
CA ALA A 38 -12.51 -3.67 3.17
C ALA A 38 -13.73 -4.60 3.31
N TRP A 39 -14.22 -5.18 2.21
CA TRP A 39 -15.30 -6.18 2.24
C TRP A 39 -14.90 -7.48 2.96
N ARG A 40 -13.60 -7.73 3.14
CA ARG A 40 -13.08 -8.88 3.90
C ARG A 40 -12.78 -8.54 5.35
N ASP A 41 -13.12 -7.34 5.81
CA ASP A 41 -12.75 -6.78 7.13
C ASP A 41 -11.22 -6.69 7.35
N TRP A 42 -10.43 -6.80 6.28
CA TRP A 42 -8.96 -6.67 6.32
C TRP A 42 -8.49 -5.23 6.36
N LEU A 43 -9.37 -4.30 6.00
CA LEU A 43 -9.11 -2.87 6.00
C LEU A 43 -10.28 -2.14 6.67
N GLU A 44 -10.02 -1.52 7.82
CA GLU A 44 -11.01 -0.77 8.57
C GLU A 44 -10.96 0.74 8.30
N PRO A 45 -12.01 1.50 8.67
CA PRO A 45 -11.99 2.96 8.60
C PRO A 45 -10.84 3.62 9.37
N SER A 46 -10.32 3.00 10.44
CA SER A 46 -9.18 3.52 11.20
C SER A 46 -7.89 3.60 10.35
N ALA A 47 -7.78 2.80 9.28
CA ALA A 47 -6.67 2.88 8.33
C ALA A 47 -6.65 4.19 7.52
N LEU A 48 -7.76 4.96 7.48
CA LEU A 48 -7.81 6.28 6.86
C LEU A 48 -6.74 7.23 7.44
N LEU A 49 -6.31 7.02 8.69
CA LEU A 49 -5.19 7.75 9.27
C LEU A 49 -3.90 7.56 8.45
N ALA A 50 -3.57 6.33 8.05
CA ALA A 50 -2.40 6.05 7.23
C ALA A 50 -2.50 6.74 5.87
N PHE A 51 -3.66 6.66 5.20
CA PHE A 51 -3.90 7.37 3.95
C PHE A 51 -3.76 8.89 4.11
N ALA A 52 -4.31 9.46 5.18
CA ALA A 52 -4.23 10.89 5.47
C ALA A 52 -2.79 11.35 5.73
N LEU A 53 -2.00 10.60 6.50
CA LEU A 53 -0.60 10.90 6.77
C LEU A 53 0.25 10.85 5.48
N LEU A 54 0.01 9.85 4.63
CA LEU A 54 0.64 9.76 3.33
C LEU A 54 0.26 10.97 2.47
N LEU A 55 -1.03 11.28 2.29
CA LEU A 55 -1.49 12.46 1.54
C LEU A 55 -0.91 13.78 2.05
N ALA A 56 -0.86 13.96 3.37
CA ALA A 56 -0.23 15.11 4.02
C ALA A 56 1.27 15.18 3.69
N SER A 57 1.97 14.05 3.73
CA SER A 57 3.38 13.97 3.36
C SER A 57 3.64 14.44 1.92
N ALA A 58 2.83 14.01 0.95
CA ALA A 58 2.96 14.49 -0.44
C ALA A 58 2.65 15.99 -0.58
N LYS A 59 1.64 16.48 0.14
CA LYS A 59 1.30 17.91 0.12
C LYS A 59 2.46 18.75 0.64
N LEU A 60 3.09 18.34 1.74
CA LEU A 60 4.25 19.01 2.33
C LEU A 60 5.49 18.96 1.43
N GLN A 61 5.72 17.84 0.73
CA GLN A 61 6.82 17.71 -0.24
C GLN A 61 6.72 18.70 -1.42
N ARG A 62 5.53 19.18 -1.74
CA ARG A 62 5.29 20.20 -2.80
C ARG A 62 5.32 21.64 -2.27
N GLY A 63 5.46 21.82 -0.96
CA GLY A 63 5.44 23.13 -0.30
C GLY A 63 6.82 23.75 -0.14
N ARG A 64 6.91 24.76 0.74
CA ARG A 64 8.15 25.51 1.01
C ARG A 64 9.19 24.72 1.80
N CYS A 65 8.78 23.64 2.47
CA CYS A 65 9.65 22.85 3.35
C CYS A 65 9.56 21.34 3.04
N PRO A 66 10.09 20.88 1.89
CA PRO A 66 9.96 19.50 1.43
C PRO A 66 10.57 18.45 2.39
N ALA A 67 11.57 18.84 3.18
CA ALA A 67 12.20 17.99 4.19
C ALA A 67 11.19 17.46 5.24
N PHE A 68 10.21 18.27 5.66
CA PHE A 68 9.16 17.82 6.59
C PHE A 68 8.26 16.77 5.93
N GLY A 69 7.95 16.93 4.65
CA GLY A 69 7.16 15.95 3.92
C GLY A 69 7.88 14.61 3.75
N HIS A 70 9.20 14.61 3.53
CA HIS A 70 10.00 13.38 3.54
C HIS A 70 10.05 12.74 4.93
N THR A 71 10.28 13.54 5.97
CA THR A 71 10.33 13.06 7.36
C THR A 71 9.01 12.41 7.75
N LEU A 72 7.88 13.06 7.47
CA LEU A 72 6.55 12.52 7.71
C LEU A 72 6.31 11.21 6.94
N PHE A 73 6.74 11.15 5.68
CA PHE A 73 6.64 9.93 4.88
C PHE A 73 7.44 8.78 5.50
N VAL A 74 8.71 9.00 5.86
CA VAL A 74 9.58 7.97 6.45
C VAL A 74 8.99 7.46 7.77
N LEU A 75 8.56 8.35 8.65
CA LEU A 75 7.93 7.96 9.92
C LEU A 75 6.62 7.18 9.69
N THR A 76 5.80 7.59 8.72
CA THR A 76 4.56 6.87 8.37
C THR A 76 4.85 5.49 7.78
N ALA A 77 5.85 5.39 6.90
CA ALA A 77 6.27 4.12 6.30
C ALA A 77 6.83 3.16 7.36
N LEU A 78 7.62 3.66 8.31
CA LEU A 78 8.10 2.86 9.45
C LEU A 78 6.94 2.42 10.34
N ALA A 79 6.00 3.31 10.65
CA ALA A 79 4.83 2.98 11.45
C ALA A 79 3.95 1.90 10.78
N LEU A 80 3.76 1.98 9.46
CA LEU A 80 3.09 0.93 8.68
C LEU A 80 3.88 -0.38 8.70
N ALA A 81 5.18 -0.35 8.41
CA ALA A 81 6.03 -1.54 8.34
C ALA A 81 6.15 -2.28 9.69
N LEU A 82 6.02 -1.55 10.79
CA LEU A 82 6.02 -2.07 12.16
C LEU A 82 4.61 -2.37 12.71
N HIS A 83 3.57 -2.30 11.87
CA HIS A 83 2.16 -2.49 12.26
C HIS A 83 1.71 -1.61 13.42
N ARG A 84 2.26 -0.39 13.53
CA ARG A 84 1.93 0.59 14.58
C ARG A 84 0.71 1.46 14.24
N LEU A 85 0.26 1.49 12.98
CA LEU A 85 -0.97 2.17 12.58
C LEU A 85 -2.16 1.20 12.60
N PRO A 86 -3.35 1.65 13.04
CA PRO A 86 -4.53 0.80 13.16
C PRO A 86 -5.18 0.51 11.81
N GLY A 87 -6.09 -0.47 11.82
CA GLY A 87 -7.04 -0.71 10.74
C GLY A 87 -6.60 -1.69 9.66
N PHE A 88 -5.51 -2.43 9.89
CA PHE A 88 -5.03 -3.48 8.99
C PHE A 88 -5.16 -4.85 9.67
N HIS A 89 -6.12 -5.66 9.21
CA HIS A 89 -6.28 -7.05 9.65
C HIS A 89 -5.76 -7.99 8.58
N ASN A 90 -4.43 -8.11 8.54
CA ASN A 90 -3.73 -8.89 7.53
C ASN A 90 -4.06 -10.39 7.67
N PRO A 91 -4.49 -11.09 6.61
CA PRO A 91 -4.80 -12.51 6.68
C PRO A 91 -3.54 -13.38 6.75
N LEU A 92 -3.59 -14.41 7.59
CA LEU A 92 -2.59 -15.48 7.68
C LEU A 92 -2.84 -16.48 6.55
N ILE A 93 -1.84 -16.70 5.69
CA ILE A 93 -1.97 -17.58 4.51
C ILE A 93 -1.11 -18.84 4.59
N ILE A 94 -0.06 -18.83 5.40
CA ILE A 94 0.78 -19.99 5.68
C ILE A 94 0.94 -20.06 7.19
N ASP A 95 0.62 -21.20 7.77
CA ASP A 95 0.87 -21.52 9.18
C ASP A 95 1.22 -23.01 9.30
N GLN A 96 2.35 -23.39 8.70
CA GLN A 96 2.79 -24.78 8.65
C GLN A 96 4.30 -24.89 8.43
N ALA A 97 4.87 -26.03 8.82
CA ALA A 97 6.25 -26.37 8.50
C ALA A 97 6.38 -26.60 6.98
N ILE A 98 7.33 -25.92 6.35
CA ILE A 98 7.58 -26.04 4.91
C ILE A 98 8.56 -27.17 4.60
N LYS A 99 9.40 -27.54 5.57
CA LYS A 99 10.35 -28.65 5.48
C LYS A 99 10.20 -29.60 6.67
N PRO A 100 10.55 -30.89 6.52
CA PRO A 100 10.68 -31.80 7.66
C PRO A 100 11.55 -31.17 8.75
N ASP A 101 11.17 -31.35 10.01
CA ASP A 101 11.88 -30.87 11.21
C ASP A 101 12.09 -29.34 11.30
N SER A 102 11.36 -28.54 10.51
CA SER A 102 11.39 -27.08 10.60
C SER A 102 10.29 -26.52 11.51
N VAL A 103 10.59 -25.40 12.18
CA VAL A 103 9.55 -24.61 12.86
C VAL A 103 8.52 -24.10 11.85
N PRO A 104 7.22 -24.00 12.21
CA PRO A 104 6.19 -23.51 11.30
C PRO A 104 6.51 -22.11 10.76
N LEU A 105 6.41 -21.93 9.44
CA LEU A 105 6.41 -20.59 8.85
C LEU A 105 5.03 -19.97 9.03
N ARG A 106 4.99 -18.81 9.68
CA ARG A 106 3.79 -17.97 9.77
C ARG A 106 3.90 -16.79 8.81
N MET A 107 3.11 -16.78 7.74
CA MET A 107 3.16 -15.75 6.70
C MET A 107 1.81 -15.06 6.55
N TYR A 108 1.82 -13.75 6.76
CA TYR A 108 0.67 -12.87 6.56
C TYR A 108 0.78 -12.14 5.22
N LEU A 109 -0.34 -12.06 4.48
CA LEU A 109 -0.43 -11.10 3.38
C LEU A 109 -0.72 -9.72 3.95
N ASN A 110 0.33 -8.90 4.01
CA ASN A 110 0.28 -7.59 4.63
C ASN A 110 -0.20 -6.56 3.61
N LEU A 111 -1.31 -5.86 3.88
CA LEU A 111 -1.87 -4.83 3.00
C LEU A 111 -1.20 -3.45 3.21
N ASP A 112 -0.66 -3.22 4.39
CA ASP A 112 0.13 -2.06 4.78
C ASP A 112 1.41 -1.89 3.93
N LYS A 113 2.12 -2.99 3.63
CA LYS A 113 3.36 -2.96 2.82
C LYS A 113 3.12 -2.51 1.38
N PRO A 114 2.13 -3.06 0.65
CA PRO A 114 1.69 -2.53 -0.64
C PRO A 114 1.38 -1.04 -0.60
N LEU A 115 0.72 -0.54 0.45
CA LEU A 115 0.40 0.90 0.55
C LEU A 115 1.66 1.79 0.55
N ILE A 116 2.72 1.38 1.25
CA ILE A 116 4.03 2.05 1.20
C ILE A 116 4.61 2.00 -0.22
N ALA A 117 4.62 0.81 -0.83
CA ALA A 117 5.15 0.59 -2.17
C ALA A 117 4.43 1.44 -3.22
N TRP A 118 3.09 1.50 -3.17
CA TRP A 118 2.28 2.36 -4.02
C TRP A 118 2.71 3.83 -3.93
N TRP A 119 2.96 4.31 -2.72
CA TRP A 119 3.38 5.69 -2.49
C TRP A 119 4.73 6.00 -3.12
N VAL A 120 5.71 5.12 -2.89
CA VAL A 120 7.05 5.22 -3.51
C VAL A 120 6.93 5.20 -5.03
N LEU A 121 6.17 4.24 -5.57
CA LEU A 121 5.97 4.12 -7.02
C LEU A 121 5.26 5.33 -7.60
N ARG A 122 4.29 5.94 -6.92
CA ARG A 122 3.65 7.17 -7.41
C ARG A 122 4.61 8.37 -7.45
N VAL A 123 5.55 8.43 -6.52
CA VAL A 123 6.57 9.48 -6.48
C VAL A 123 7.68 9.23 -7.51
N MET A 124 8.07 7.97 -7.71
CA MET A 124 9.14 7.56 -8.62
C MET A 124 8.69 7.33 -10.06
N ALA A 125 7.41 7.02 -10.29
CA ALA A 125 6.87 6.82 -11.63
C ALA A 125 7.19 8.05 -12.48
N PRO A 126 7.62 7.86 -13.74
CA PRO A 126 8.04 8.95 -14.60
C PRO A 126 6.97 10.05 -14.60
N PRO A 127 7.34 11.32 -14.34
CA PRO A 127 6.44 12.44 -14.50
C PRO A 127 6.26 12.68 -16.00
N LEU A 128 5.64 11.75 -16.71
CA LEU A 128 5.28 11.94 -18.10
C LEU A 128 4.00 12.78 -18.10
N ILE A 129 4.27 14.09 -18.07
CA ILE A 129 3.34 15.21 -18.15
C ILE A 129 2.50 15.34 -16.88
N ARG A 130 3.08 16.00 -15.86
CA ARG A 130 2.25 16.91 -15.05
C ARG A 130 1.65 17.87 -16.07
N GLY A 131 0.38 17.66 -16.41
CA GLY A 131 -0.41 18.66 -17.11
C GLY A 131 -0.47 19.89 -16.21
N GLY A 132 0.46 20.80 -16.44
CA GLY A 132 0.55 22.17 -15.99
C GLY A 132 1.13 22.95 -17.16
#